data_AF-A0A9P7ACE9-F1
#
_entry.id   AF-A0A9P7ACE9-F1
#
_cell.length_a   1.000
_cell.length_b   1.000
_cell.length_c   1.000
_cell.angle_alpha   90.00
_cell.angle_beta   90.00
_cell.angle_gamma   90.00
#
_symmetry.space_group_name_H-M   'P 1'
#
loop_
_entity.id
_entity.type
_entity.pdbx_description
1 polymer ?
#
loop_
_entity_poly.entity_id
_entity_poly.type
_entity_poly.pdbx_seq_one_letter_code
_entity_poly.pdbx_strand_id
1 'polypeptide(L)'
;MAAITYPFAVRSLADMFPDLLHISALASHRIDESKDIGDPFDINAAYDAEKTVQELEPLSRIIPSVSHVHIEAAKNRAHVLRAIHATATVGAVDVLARLDEIQRTQNTTQVTINQNCAMLQETRAMMQETRAMAQETRAMVMNIRLASQNAKVPQERNYYKPLQKTRSGHGRELALQVSRPENTNHLPPSATIQPAALGTVPPFFDRNTDTYTLGSINSLIIFYNDDFDIEKEDSLEIRKIKFRRWLCS
;
A
#
# COMPACT_ATOMS: atom_id res chain seq x y z
N MET A 1 47.78 14.07 31.63
CA MET A 1 46.43 14.15 31.02
C MET A 1 45.72 15.32 31.70
N ALA A 2 45.18 16.27 30.95
CA ALA A 2 44.39 17.35 31.55
C ALA A 2 43.15 16.72 32.20
N ALA A 3 42.86 17.08 33.46
CA ALA A 3 41.64 16.63 34.12
C ALA A 3 40.44 17.17 33.33
N ILE A 4 39.50 16.29 32.98
CA ILE A 4 38.23 16.71 32.40
C ILE A 4 37.47 17.47 33.48
N THR A 5 37.09 18.70 33.17
CA THR A 5 36.40 19.61 34.08
C THR A 5 35.13 20.14 33.44
N TYR A 6 34.22 20.69 34.25
CA TYR A 6 33.02 21.32 33.72
C TYR A 6 33.37 22.58 32.91
N PRO A 7 32.90 22.69 31.65
CA PRO A 7 33.25 23.81 30.76
C PRO A 7 32.51 25.11 31.11
N PHE A 8 31.43 25.03 31.89
CA PHE A 8 30.66 26.16 32.41
C PHE A 8 29.88 25.71 33.65
N ALA A 9 29.44 26.68 34.45
CA ALA A 9 28.69 26.40 35.66
C ALA A 9 27.26 25.88 35.37
N VAL A 10 26.86 24.82 36.05
CA VAL A 10 25.51 24.25 36.05
C VAL A 10 24.92 24.44 37.45
N ARG A 11 23.97 25.38 37.57
CA ARG A 11 23.32 25.72 38.84
C ARG A 11 22.45 24.57 39.36
N SER A 12 22.36 24.46 40.68
CA SER A 12 21.44 23.51 41.33
C SER A 12 19.99 23.97 41.21
N LEU A 13 19.03 23.09 41.51
CA LEU A 13 17.63 23.49 41.61
C LEU A 13 17.38 24.42 42.79
N ALA A 14 18.10 24.24 43.89
CA ALA A 14 18.04 25.11 45.05
C ALA A 14 18.59 26.52 44.75
N ASP A 15 19.60 26.63 43.89
CA ASP A 15 20.14 27.93 43.46
C ASP A 15 19.14 28.69 42.57
N MET A 16 18.39 27.94 41.75
CA MET A 16 17.37 28.49 40.86
C MET A 16 16.06 28.81 41.62
N PHE A 17 15.73 28.01 42.64
CA PHE A 17 14.51 28.11 43.43
C PHE A 17 14.81 27.82 44.91
N PRO A 18 15.29 28.81 45.68
CA PRO A 18 15.67 28.65 47.09
C PRO A 18 14.54 28.12 47.97
N ASP A 19 13.30 28.44 47.63
CA ASP A 19 12.09 28.01 48.35
C ASP A 19 11.94 26.49 48.39
N LEU A 20 12.56 25.74 47.47
CA LEU A 20 12.54 24.28 47.45
C LEU A 20 13.32 23.66 48.62
N LEU A 21 14.30 24.36 49.20
CA LEU A 21 15.07 23.89 50.35
C LEU A 21 14.24 23.78 51.63
N HIS A 22 13.13 24.52 51.70
CA HIS A 22 12.22 24.49 52.85
C HIS A 22 11.23 23.32 52.80
N ILE A 23 11.21 22.55 51.71
CA ILE A 23 10.34 21.39 51.55
C ILE A 23 11.08 20.15 52.04
N SER A 24 10.75 19.69 53.26
CA SER A 24 11.40 18.53 53.89
C SER A 24 11.34 17.25 53.06
N ALA A 25 10.28 17.07 52.25
CA ALA A 25 10.15 15.96 51.32
C ALA A 25 11.21 15.96 50.20
N LEU A 26 11.86 17.10 49.91
CA LEU A 26 12.89 17.24 48.88
C LEU A 26 14.32 17.11 49.41
N ALA A 27 14.52 16.99 50.73
CA ALA A 27 15.85 16.94 51.34
C ALA A 27 16.72 15.76 50.86
N SER A 28 16.11 14.66 50.41
CA SER A 28 16.81 13.49 49.88
C SER A 28 17.09 13.53 48.37
N HIS A 29 16.66 14.57 47.66
CA HIS A 29 16.55 14.58 46.19
C HIS A 29 17.72 15.31 45.48
N ARG A 30 18.81 15.62 46.21
CA ARG A 30 20.05 16.25 45.69
C ARG A 30 19.79 17.50 44.83
N ILE A 31 18.79 18.28 45.23
CA ILE A 31 18.36 19.49 44.53
C ILE A 31 19.35 20.65 44.70
N ASP A 32 20.29 20.53 45.63
CA ASP A 32 21.25 21.53 46.08
C ASP A 32 22.63 21.43 45.41
N GLU A 33 22.85 20.42 44.56
CA GLU A 33 24.15 20.22 43.93
C GLU A 33 24.35 21.09 42.69
N SER A 34 25.23 22.07 42.79
CA SER A 34 25.75 22.81 41.65
C SER A 34 27.06 22.19 41.15
N LYS A 35 27.45 22.54 39.92
CA LYS A 35 28.77 22.23 39.36
C LYS A 35 29.34 23.53 38.82
N ASP A 36 30.47 23.98 39.34
CA ASP A 36 31.12 25.21 38.90
C ASP A 36 32.09 24.96 37.75
N ILE A 37 32.46 26.04 37.06
CA ILE A 37 33.46 25.97 36.01
C ILE A 37 34.81 25.51 36.59
N GLY A 38 35.43 24.52 35.95
CA GLY A 38 36.69 23.96 36.43
C GLY A 38 36.53 22.87 37.50
N ASP A 39 35.31 22.59 37.98
CA ASP A 39 35.07 21.47 38.88
C ASP A 39 35.47 20.14 38.22
N PRO A 40 35.99 19.17 39.00
CA PRO A 40 36.29 17.85 38.49
C PRO A 40 35.02 17.21 37.94
N PHE A 41 35.12 16.64 36.74
CA PHE A 41 34.00 15.98 36.08
C PHE A 41 33.45 14.82 36.92
N ASP A 42 32.15 14.87 37.19
CA ASP A 42 31.44 13.88 37.99
C ASP A 42 30.51 13.05 37.08
N ILE A 43 30.87 11.78 36.92
CA ILE A 43 30.15 10.81 36.07
C ILE A 43 28.72 10.56 36.55
N ASN A 44 28.45 10.71 37.85
CA ASN A 44 27.15 10.42 38.44
C ASN A 44 26.19 11.61 38.38
N ALA A 45 26.71 12.84 38.22
CA ALA A 45 25.90 14.05 38.26
C ALA A 45 24.73 14.06 37.25
N ALA A 46 24.93 13.50 36.05
CA ALA A 46 23.86 13.39 35.05
C ALA A 46 22.78 12.38 35.47
N TYR A 47 23.19 11.24 36.02
CA TYR A 47 22.28 10.21 36.54
C TYR A 47 21.47 10.74 37.72
N ASP A 48 22.13 11.43 38.65
CA ASP A 48 21.49 12.02 39.82
C ASP A 48 20.46 13.10 39.42
N ALA A 49 20.79 13.94 38.44
CA ALA A 49 19.86 14.93 37.92
C ALA A 49 18.64 14.31 37.23
N GLU A 50 18.83 13.23 36.47
CA GLU A 50 17.72 12.49 35.84
C GLU A 50 16.82 11.82 36.89
N LYS A 51 17.42 11.29 37.96
CA LYS A 51 16.69 10.73 39.10
C LYS A 51 15.88 11.79 39.82
N THR A 52 16.44 12.98 40.08
CA THR A 52 15.72 14.11 40.66
C THR A 52 14.47 14.49 39.83
N VAL A 53 14.54 14.45 38.49
CA VAL A 53 13.38 14.69 37.62
C VAL A 53 12.29 13.63 37.84
N GLN A 54 12.67 12.35 37.81
CA GLN A 54 11.74 11.23 37.97
C GLN A 54 11.03 11.25 39.33
N GLU A 55 11.71 11.74 40.36
CA GLU A 55 11.18 11.82 41.72
C GLU A 55 10.35 13.09 41.96
N LEU A 56 10.68 14.22 41.32
CA LEU A 56 9.91 15.48 41.44
C LEU A 56 8.56 15.43 40.70
N GLU A 57 8.47 14.69 39.59
CA GLU A 57 7.27 14.60 38.77
C GLU A 57 6.04 14.06 39.52
N PRO A 58 6.10 12.95 40.28
CA PRO A 58 4.98 12.52 41.11
C PRO A 58 4.72 13.46 42.29
N LEU A 59 5.76 14.10 42.85
CA LEU A 59 5.63 15.01 43.99
C LEU A 59 4.90 16.31 43.63
N SER A 60 4.99 16.79 42.40
CA SER A 60 4.20 17.96 41.93
C SER A 60 2.69 17.78 42.02
N ARG A 61 2.19 16.54 42.06
CA ARG A 61 0.77 16.23 42.23
C ARG A 61 0.33 16.26 43.69
N ILE A 62 1.28 16.19 44.62
CA ILE A 62 1.05 16.03 46.07
C ILE A 62 1.43 17.31 46.82
N ILE A 63 2.47 18.01 46.36
CA ILE A 63 3.04 19.20 47.00
C ILE A 63 2.75 20.43 46.13
N PRO A 64 1.81 21.31 46.52
CA PRO A 64 1.43 22.49 45.73
C PRO A 64 2.58 23.47 45.48
N SER A 65 3.61 23.47 46.35
CA SER A 65 4.81 24.30 46.20
C SER A 65 5.75 23.80 45.09
N VAL A 66 5.61 22.55 44.63
CA VAL A 66 6.36 22.02 43.49
C VAL A 66 5.56 22.25 42.21
N SER A 67 5.86 23.36 41.54
CA SER A 67 5.20 23.71 40.28
C SER A 67 5.82 23.03 39.06
N HIS A 68 5.12 23.08 37.93
CA HIS A 68 5.61 22.64 36.64
C HIS A 68 6.93 23.30 36.24
N VAL A 69 7.15 24.57 36.63
CA VAL A 69 8.39 25.32 36.34
C VAL A 69 9.60 24.67 37.02
N HIS A 70 9.44 24.10 38.21
CA HIS A 70 10.51 23.41 38.92
C HIS A 70 10.87 22.09 38.23
N ILE A 71 9.89 21.36 37.70
CA ILE A 71 10.11 20.13 36.94
C ILE A 71 10.83 20.44 35.63
N GLU A 72 10.40 21.46 34.90
CA GLU A 72 11.05 21.83 33.63
C GLU A 72 12.48 22.33 33.86
N ALA A 73 12.74 23.07 34.93
CA ALA A 73 14.11 23.43 35.30
C ALA A 73 14.97 22.20 35.67
N ALA A 74 14.38 21.20 36.33
CA ALA A 74 15.06 19.94 36.65
C ALA A 74 15.42 19.15 35.39
N LYS A 75 14.50 19.06 34.42
CA LYS A 75 14.72 18.44 33.12
C LYS A 75 15.82 19.15 32.34
N ASN A 76 15.77 20.48 32.29
CA ASN A 76 16.79 21.28 31.62
C ASN A 76 18.18 21.05 32.23
N ARG A 77 18.28 21.01 33.55
CA ARG A 77 19.53 20.70 34.25
C ARG A 77 20.04 19.29 33.92
N ALA A 78 19.18 18.27 33.93
CA ALA A 78 19.53 16.90 33.56
C ALA A 78 20.03 16.80 32.12
N HIS A 79 19.37 17.48 31.17
CA HIS A 79 19.80 17.53 29.76
C HIS A 79 21.18 18.17 29.58
N VAL A 80 21.44 19.27 30.27
CA VAL A 80 22.75 19.96 30.22
C VAL A 80 23.85 19.04 30.75
N LEU A 81 23.63 18.39 31.90
CA LEU A 81 24.62 17.46 32.47
C LEU A 81 24.85 16.24 31.58
N ARG A 82 23.79 15.69 30.96
CA ARG A 82 23.90 14.58 30.00
C ARG A 82 24.68 14.97 28.75
N ALA A 83 24.47 16.17 28.23
CA ALA A 83 25.19 16.69 27.07
C ALA A 83 26.68 16.89 27.37
N ILE A 84 27.01 17.52 28.50
CA ILE A 84 28.40 17.65 28.98
C ILE A 84 29.03 16.26 29.12
N HIS A 85 28.31 15.30 29.70
CA HIS A 85 28.79 13.94 29.88
C HIS A 85 29.07 13.22 28.55
N ALA A 86 28.17 13.31 27.58
CA ALA A 86 28.35 12.73 26.26
C ALA A 86 29.58 13.32 25.54
N THR A 87 29.78 14.63 25.64
CA THR A 87 30.95 15.30 25.03
C THR A 87 32.28 14.95 25.70
N ALA A 88 32.27 14.77 27.03
CA ALA A 88 33.45 14.45 27.83
C ALA A 88 33.90 12.98 27.68
N THR A 89 32.96 12.05 27.55
CA THR A 89 33.25 10.60 27.52
C THR A 89 33.56 10.07 26.12
N VAL A 90 32.94 10.64 25.08
CA VAL A 90 33.04 10.13 23.70
C VAL A 90 33.89 11.06 22.82
N GLY A 91 34.07 12.33 23.21
CA GLY A 91 34.70 13.35 22.38
C GLY A 91 33.77 13.84 21.26
N ALA A 92 33.67 15.15 21.07
CA ALA A 92 32.76 15.76 20.09
C ALA A 92 32.97 15.27 18.64
N VAL A 93 34.20 14.82 18.30
CA VAL A 93 34.56 14.30 16.97
C VAL A 93 33.95 12.92 16.71
N ASP A 94 33.87 12.04 17.72
CA ASP A 94 33.31 10.69 17.54
C ASP A 94 31.78 10.71 17.44
N VAL A 95 31.11 11.67 18.10
CA VAL A 95 29.65 11.86 17.98
C VAL A 95 29.25 12.30 16.56
N LEU A 96 29.97 13.24 15.96
CA LEU A 96 29.69 13.70 14.59
C LEU A 96 29.94 12.59 13.56
N ALA A 97 31.01 11.80 13.73
CA ALA A 97 31.30 10.65 12.86
C ALA A 97 30.20 9.58 12.93
N ARG A 98 29.69 9.27 14.13
CA ARG A 98 28.58 8.34 14.33
C ARG A 98 27.26 8.86 13.76
N LEU A 99 26.98 10.15 13.86
CA LEU A 99 25.79 10.75 13.26
C LEU A 99 25.82 10.66 11.73
N ASP A 100 26.97 10.93 11.11
CA ASP A 100 27.15 10.78 9.66
C ASP A 100 27.00 9.31 9.22
N GLU A 101 27.52 8.37 10.00
CA GLU A 101 27.31 6.93 9.76
C GLU A 101 25.84 6.50 9.88
N ILE A 102 25.13 7.00 10.89
CA ILE A 102 23.68 6.76 11.05
C ILE A 102 22.93 7.32 9.85
N GLN A 103 23.26 8.54 9.40
CA GLN A 103 22.61 9.17 8.26
C GLN A 103 22.88 8.40 6.96
N ARG A 104 24.11 7.92 6.74
CA ARG A 104 24.46 7.05 5.61
C ARG A 104 23.69 5.72 5.65
N THR A 105 23.57 5.12 6.83
CA THR A 105 22.81 3.87 7.02
C THR A 105 21.32 4.09 6.78
N GLN A 106 20.74 5.19 7.26
CA GLN A 106 19.36 5.56 7.01
C GLN A 106 19.09 5.77 5.51
N ASN A 107 19.95 6.49 4.81
CA ASN A 107 19.83 6.70 3.37
C ASN A 107 19.88 5.37 2.61
N THR A 108 20.81 4.49 2.98
CA THR A 108 20.92 3.14 2.38
C THR A 108 19.66 2.32 2.62
N THR A 109 19.15 2.34 3.85
CA THR A 109 17.92 1.63 4.24
C THR A 109 16.72 2.15 3.44
N GLN A 110 16.60 3.47 3.26
CA GLN A 110 15.53 4.07 2.48
C GLN A 110 15.58 3.64 1.00
N VAL A 111 16.78 3.58 0.41
CA VAL A 111 16.96 3.08 -0.97
C VAL A 111 16.53 1.62 -1.08
N THR A 112 16.95 0.76 -0.13
CA THR A 112 16.55 -0.65 -0.11
C THR A 112 15.04 -0.82 0.04
N ILE A 113 14.39 -0.03 0.91
CA ILE A 113 12.93 -0.03 1.06
C ILE A 113 12.25 0.31 -0.27
N ASN A 114 12.71 1.37 -0.96
CA ASN A 114 12.14 1.79 -2.23
C ASN A 114 12.30 0.70 -3.32
N GLN A 115 13.45 0.02 -3.38
CA GLN A 115 13.69 -1.10 -4.29
C GLN A 115 12.74 -2.27 -3.99
N ASN A 116 12.59 -2.64 -2.72
CA ASN A 116 11.67 -3.70 -2.30
C ASN A 116 10.21 -3.34 -2.64
N CYS A 117 9.80 -2.09 -2.47
CA CYS A 117 8.47 -1.62 -2.88
C CYS A 117 8.25 -1.78 -4.39
N ALA A 118 9.24 -1.43 -5.22
CA ALA A 118 9.16 -1.60 -6.68
C ALA A 118 9.03 -3.09 -7.06
N MET A 119 9.86 -3.96 -6.49
CA MET A 119 9.78 -5.40 -6.72
C MET A 119 8.44 -6.01 -6.30
N LEU A 120 7.85 -5.55 -5.19
CA LEU A 120 6.53 -5.99 -4.75
C LEU A 120 5.42 -5.54 -5.72
N GLN A 121 5.53 -4.34 -6.30
CA GLN A 121 4.58 -3.88 -7.32
C GLN A 121 4.67 -4.72 -8.59
N GLU A 122 5.87 -5.04 -9.05
CA GLU A 122 6.10 -5.90 -10.21
C GLU A 122 5.55 -7.32 -9.97
N THR A 123 5.82 -7.89 -8.80
CA THR A 123 5.30 -9.20 -8.40
C THR A 123 3.77 -9.22 -8.40
N ARG A 124 3.12 -8.14 -7.90
CA ARG A 124 1.67 -8.01 -7.94
C ARG A 124 1.13 -7.96 -9.37
N ALA A 125 1.80 -7.23 -10.27
CA ALA A 125 1.41 -7.18 -11.68
C ALA A 125 1.51 -8.56 -12.34
N MET A 126 2.63 -9.27 -12.15
CA MET A 126 2.80 -10.64 -12.67
C MET A 126 1.74 -11.60 -12.12
N MET A 127 1.39 -11.50 -10.84
CA MET A 127 0.32 -12.33 -10.25
C MET A 127 -1.06 -12.03 -10.87
N GLN A 128 -1.35 -10.77 -11.17
CA GLN A 128 -2.61 -10.39 -11.82
C GLN A 128 -2.67 -10.94 -13.25
N GLU A 129 -1.58 -10.86 -14.01
CA GLU A 129 -1.47 -11.43 -15.35
C GLU A 129 -1.63 -12.95 -15.33
N THR A 130 -0.92 -13.62 -14.42
CA THR A 130 -1.02 -15.09 -14.23
C THR A 130 -2.46 -15.49 -13.90
N ARG A 131 -3.16 -14.72 -13.06
CA ARG A 131 -4.55 -14.98 -12.72
C ARG A 131 -5.48 -14.81 -13.93
N ALA A 132 -5.26 -13.80 -14.77
CA ALA A 132 -6.01 -13.60 -16.00
C ALA A 132 -5.80 -14.76 -16.98
N MET A 133 -4.54 -15.18 -17.19
CA MET A 133 -4.20 -16.33 -18.03
C MET A 133 -4.82 -17.63 -17.52
N ALA A 134 -4.83 -17.85 -16.20
CA ALA A 134 -5.49 -19.01 -15.60
C ALA A 134 -7.01 -18.99 -15.79
N GLN A 135 -7.65 -17.82 -15.72
CA GLN A 135 -9.08 -17.67 -16.01
C GLN A 135 -9.40 -17.95 -17.48
N GLU A 136 -8.59 -17.44 -18.41
CA GLU A 136 -8.70 -17.72 -19.84
C GLU A 136 -8.56 -19.22 -20.12
N THR A 137 -7.52 -19.85 -19.58
CA THR A 137 -7.26 -21.30 -19.73
C THR A 137 -8.44 -22.11 -19.23
N ARG A 138 -8.99 -21.76 -18.05
CA ARG A 138 -10.16 -22.43 -17.49
C ARG A 138 -11.38 -22.30 -18.40
N ALA A 139 -11.61 -21.10 -18.95
CA ALA A 139 -12.70 -20.86 -19.87
C ALA A 139 -12.53 -21.65 -21.18
N MET A 140 -11.31 -21.70 -21.73
CA MET A 140 -10.99 -22.46 -22.92
C MET A 140 -11.23 -23.97 -22.73
N VAL A 141 -10.76 -24.55 -21.62
CA VAL A 141 -11.01 -25.96 -21.30
C VAL A 141 -12.50 -26.26 -21.17
N MET A 142 -13.25 -25.36 -20.53
CA MET A 142 -14.71 -25.50 -20.44
C MET A 142 -15.36 -25.40 -21.83
N ASN A 143 -14.89 -24.51 -22.69
CA ASN A 143 -15.38 -24.36 -24.05
C ASN A 143 -15.14 -25.59 -24.91
N ILE A 144 -13.97 -26.24 -24.82
CA ILE A 144 -13.71 -27.51 -25.52
C ILE A 144 -14.78 -28.55 -25.14
N ARG A 145 -15.12 -28.64 -23.85
CA ARG A 145 -16.17 -29.55 -23.37
C ARG A 145 -17.55 -29.15 -23.90
N LEU A 146 -17.88 -27.86 -23.92
CA LEU A 146 -19.16 -27.35 -24.39
C LEU A 146 -19.31 -27.49 -25.91
N ALA A 147 -18.27 -27.19 -26.68
CA ALA A 147 -18.18 -27.39 -28.12
C ALA A 147 -18.39 -28.86 -28.49
N SER A 148 -17.74 -29.79 -27.78
CA SER A 148 -17.97 -31.23 -27.96
C SER A 148 -19.41 -31.65 -27.66
N GLN A 149 -20.09 -31.00 -26.70
CA GLN A 149 -21.50 -31.25 -26.44
C GLN A 149 -22.40 -30.66 -27.53
N ASN A 150 -22.09 -29.45 -27.98
CA ASN A 150 -22.80 -28.75 -29.05
C ASN A 150 -22.71 -29.51 -30.38
N ALA A 151 -21.54 -30.08 -30.70
CA ALA A 151 -21.32 -30.89 -31.90
C ALA A 151 -22.15 -32.19 -31.91
N LYS A 152 -22.62 -32.66 -30.75
CA LYS A 152 -23.50 -33.84 -30.62
C LYS A 152 -24.98 -33.50 -30.71
N VAL A 153 -25.35 -32.21 -30.73
CA VAL A 153 -26.75 -31.80 -30.87
C VAL A 153 -27.20 -32.11 -32.31
N PRO A 154 -28.26 -32.91 -32.50
CA PRO A 154 -28.81 -33.14 -33.83
C PRO A 154 -29.20 -31.81 -34.46
N GLN A 155 -28.85 -31.59 -35.74
CA GLN A 155 -29.10 -30.34 -36.45
C GLN A 155 -30.57 -29.88 -36.39
N GLU A 156 -31.50 -30.82 -36.27
CA GLU A 156 -32.94 -30.55 -36.19
C GLU A 156 -33.39 -29.90 -34.87
N ARG A 157 -32.58 -29.96 -33.81
CA ARG A 157 -32.95 -29.45 -32.49
C ARG A 157 -32.50 -28.01 -32.26
N ASN A 158 -31.46 -27.51 -32.94
CA ASN A 158 -30.95 -26.12 -32.83
C ASN A 158 -30.76 -25.56 -31.40
N TYR A 159 -30.63 -26.43 -30.38
CA TYR A 159 -30.45 -26.05 -28.98
C TYR A 159 -28.97 -26.14 -28.58
N TYR A 160 -28.28 -25.00 -28.61
CA TYR A 160 -26.86 -24.92 -28.26
C TYR A 160 -26.64 -24.46 -26.82
N LYS A 161 -25.49 -24.81 -26.25
CA LYS A 161 -25.00 -24.24 -24.99
C LYS A 161 -24.08 -23.07 -25.29
N PRO A 162 -24.17 -21.96 -24.52
CA PRO A 162 -23.25 -20.84 -24.69
C PRO A 162 -21.83 -21.25 -24.32
N LEU A 163 -20.86 -20.77 -25.11
CA LEU A 163 -19.46 -20.82 -24.71
C LEU A 163 -19.18 -19.71 -23.68
N GLN A 164 -18.08 -19.85 -22.95
CA GLN A 164 -17.56 -18.85 -22.03
C GLN A 164 -16.66 -17.87 -22.77
N LYS A 165 -16.64 -16.62 -22.32
CA LYS A 165 -15.72 -15.60 -22.83
C LYS A 165 -14.27 -15.95 -22.49
N THR A 166 -13.43 -16.04 -23.51
CA THR A 166 -11.99 -16.34 -23.39
C THR A 166 -11.11 -15.13 -23.66
N ARG A 167 -11.56 -14.20 -24.51
CA ARG A 167 -10.81 -12.98 -24.87
C ARG A 167 -11.23 -11.79 -24.02
N SER A 168 -10.26 -11.03 -23.52
CA SER A 168 -10.49 -9.77 -22.81
C SER A 168 -11.04 -8.68 -23.77
N GLY A 169 -11.56 -7.60 -23.21
CA GLY A 169 -12.14 -6.49 -23.99
C GLY A 169 -13.53 -6.78 -24.57
N HIS A 170 -13.91 -6.02 -25.61
CA HIS A 170 -15.20 -6.15 -26.29
C HIS A 170 -15.04 -6.06 -27.82
N GLY A 171 -15.86 -6.79 -28.56
CA GLY A 171 -15.80 -6.86 -30.03
C GLY A 171 -16.56 -5.76 -30.76
N ARG A 172 -16.75 -4.57 -30.18
CA ARG A 172 -17.52 -3.50 -30.84
C ARG A 172 -16.97 -3.11 -32.20
N GLU A 173 -15.64 -3.01 -32.32
CA GLU A 173 -14.99 -2.66 -33.58
C GLU A 173 -15.18 -3.78 -34.61
N LEU A 174 -15.04 -5.04 -34.21
CA LEU A 174 -15.34 -6.20 -35.06
C LEU A 174 -16.81 -6.18 -35.52
N ALA A 175 -17.73 -5.89 -34.60
CA ALA A 175 -19.16 -5.81 -34.91
C ALA A 175 -19.47 -4.68 -35.90
N LEU A 176 -18.75 -3.55 -35.83
CA LEU A 176 -18.85 -2.47 -36.82
C LEU A 176 -18.32 -2.91 -38.19
N GLN A 177 -17.17 -3.58 -38.23
CA GLN A 177 -16.53 -4.02 -39.47
C GLN A 177 -17.41 -4.99 -40.25
N VAL A 178 -18.07 -5.91 -39.55
CA VAL A 178 -18.97 -6.89 -40.18
C VAL A 178 -20.41 -6.37 -40.34
N SER A 179 -20.75 -5.18 -39.84
CA SER A 179 -22.06 -4.57 -40.03
C SER A 179 -22.12 -3.72 -41.29
N ARG A 180 -23.24 -3.80 -42.02
CA ARG A 180 -23.54 -2.83 -43.08
C ARG A 180 -23.88 -1.46 -42.47
N PRO A 181 -23.61 -0.34 -43.17
CA PRO A 181 -23.87 1.01 -42.65
C PRO A 181 -25.33 1.20 -42.19
N GLU A 182 -26.27 0.64 -42.95
CA GLU A 182 -27.72 0.66 -42.69
C GLU A 182 -28.12 -0.07 -41.40
N ASN A 183 -27.26 -0.99 -40.92
CA ASN A 183 -27.51 -1.85 -39.77
C ASN A 183 -26.76 -1.40 -38.50
N THR A 184 -25.99 -0.31 -38.58
CA THR A 184 -25.21 0.21 -37.43
C THR A 184 -26.09 0.71 -36.29
N ASN A 185 -27.37 1.02 -36.56
CA ASN A 185 -28.37 1.37 -35.55
C ASN A 185 -28.64 0.24 -34.53
N HIS A 186 -28.24 -0.99 -34.83
CA HIS A 186 -28.38 -2.14 -33.94
C HIS A 186 -27.18 -2.36 -33.00
N LEU A 187 -26.19 -1.47 -33.00
CA LEU A 187 -25.03 -1.55 -32.11
C LEU A 187 -25.21 -0.63 -30.89
N PRO A 188 -24.92 -1.12 -29.67
CA PRO A 188 -24.96 -0.27 -28.49
C PRO A 188 -23.92 0.87 -28.58
N PRO A 189 -24.21 2.05 -28.00
CA PRO A 189 -23.27 3.16 -27.91
C PRO A 189 -21.99 2.74 -27.18
N SER A 190 -20.80 3.15 -27.65
CA SER A 190 -19.51 2.78 -27.01
C SER A 190 -19.47 3.07 -25.51
N ALA A 191 -20.06 4.19 -25.08
CA ALA A 191 -20.07 4.60 -23.67
C ALA A 191 -20.81 3.63 -22.73
N THR A 192 -21.64 2.74 -23.28
CA THR A 192 -22.45 1.78 -22.51
C THR A 192 -21.85 0.37 -22.47
N ILE A 193 -20.79 0.10 -23.23
CA ILE A 193 -20.22 -1.25 -23.31
C ILE A 193 -19.14 -1.41 -22.25
N GLN A 194 -19.43 -2.24 -21.24
CA GLN A 194 -18.43 -2.70 -20.29
C GLN A 194 -17.87 -4.06 -20.73
N PRO A 195 -16.54 -4.27 -20.70
CA PRO A 195 -15.96 -5.58 -20.99
C PRO A 195 -16.49 -6.64 -20.01
N ALA A 196 -17.08 -7.71 -20.54
CA ALA A 196 -17.49 -8.83 -19.71
C ALA A 196 -16.26 -9.57 -19.14
N ALA A 197 -16.39 -10.10 -17.93
CA ALA A 197 -15.32 -10.86 -17.30
C ALA A 197 -15.06 -12.20 -18.01
N LEU A 198 -13.81 -12.66 -18.03
CA LEU A 198 -13.44 -13.97 -18.56
C LEU A 198 -14.18 -15.09 -17.82
N GLY A 199 -14.56 -16.14 -18.56
CA GLY A 199 -15.31 -17.28 -18.02
C GLY A 199 -16.82 -17.06 -17.89
N THR A 200 -17.33 -15.85 -18.14
CA THR A 200 -18.77 -15.56 -18.14
C THR A 200 -19.42 -15.98 -19.45
N VAL A 201 -20.76 -16.12 -19.45
CA VAL A 201 -21.58 -16.41 -20.64
C VAL A 201 -22.45 -15.19 -20.99
N PRO A 202 -22.90 -15.03 -22.25
CA PRO A 202 -23.72 -13.89 -22.63
C PRO A 202 -25.06 -13.90 -21.88
N PRO A 203 -25.49 -12.79 -21.26
CA PRO A 203 -26.71 -12.75 -20.45
C PRO A 203 -27.99 -12.90 -21.28
N PHE A 204 -27.92 -12.64 -22.58
CA PHE A 204 -29.03 -12.71 -23.54
C PHE A 204 -28.92 -13.90 -24.51
N PHE A 205 -28.14 -14.93 -24.17
CA PHE A 205 -28.00 -16.10 -25.03
C PHE A 205 -29.32 -16.89 -25.11
N ASP A 206 -29.88 -17.02 -26.31
CA ASP A 206 -30.97 -17.95 -26.59
C ASP A 206 -30.38 -19.28 -27.05
N ARG A 207 -30.89 -20.38 -26.50
CA ARG A 207 -30.47 -21.71 -26.93
C ARG A 207 -30.93 -21.99 -28.35
N ASN A 208 -32.08 -21.44 -28.76
CA ASN A 208 -32.57 -21.56 -30.12
C ASN A 208 -31.98 -20.46 -31.01
N THR A 209 -30.87 -20.77 -31.67
CA THR A 209 -30.18 -19.79 -32.53
C THR A 209 -30.97 -19.36 -33.78
N ASP A 210 -32.08 -20.01 -34.13
CA ASP A 210 -32.94 -19.57 -35.24
C ASP A 210 -33.65 -18.24 -34.94
N THR A 211 -33.88 -17.93 -33.65
CA THR A 211 -34.54 -16.69 -33.20
C THR A 211 -33.62 -15.47 -33.30
N TYR A 212 -32.33 -15.68 -33.56
CA TYR A 212 -31.36 -14.60 -33.58
C TYR A 212 -31.59 -13.60 -34.71
N THR A 213 -31.63 -12.34 -34.31
CA THR A 213 -31.63 -11.19 -35.21
C THR A 213 -30.21 -10.73 -35.48
N LEU A 214 -30.03 -9.82 -36.42
CA LEU A 214 -28.73 -9.19 -36.65
C LEU A 214 -28.20 -8.48 -35.39
N GLY A 215 -29.07 -7.83 -34.62
CA GLY A 215 -28.71 -7.21 -33.34
C GLY A 215 -28.27 -8.23 -32.29
N SER A 216 -28.89 -9.41 -32.25
CA SER A 216 -28.49 -10.52 -31.38
C SER A 216 -27.07 -11.00 -31.72
N ILE A 217 -26.78 -11.23 -33.00
CA ILE A 217 -25.45 -11.65 -33.48
C ILE A 217 -24.39 -10.58 -33.18
N ASN A 218 -24.68 -9.31 -33.46
CA ASN A 218 -23.76 -8.21 -33.16
C ASN A 218 -23.48 -8.10 -31.65
N SER A 219 -24.48 -8.30 -30.81
CA SER A 219 -24.30 -8.31 -29.35
C SER A 219 -23.41 -9.48 -28.90
N LEU A 220 -23.49 -10.63 -29.57
CA LEU A 220 -22.61 -11.78 -29.31
C LEU A 220 -21.17 -11.51 -29.78
N ILE A 221 -20.96 -10.88 -30.94
CA ILE A 221 -19.63 -10.44 -31.40
C ILE A 221 -19.00 -9.51 -30.37
N ILE A 222 -19.77 -8.52 -29.89
CA ILE A 222 -19.33 -7.60 -28.84
C ILE A 222 -18.94 -8.36 -27.57
N PHE A 223 -19.79 -9.28 -27.13
CA PHE A 223 -19.56 -10.04 -25.91
C PHE A 223 -18.31 -10.94 -26.03
N TYR A 224 -18.20 -11.75 -27.08
CA TYR A 224 -17.11 -12.73 -27.22
C TYR A 224 -15.80 -12.11 -27.71
N ASN A 225 -15.86 -10.90 -28.29
CA ASN A 225 -14.71 -10.25 -28.95
C ASN A 225 -14.16 -11.14 -30.08
N ASP A 226 -15.07 -11.62 -30.92
CA ASP A 226 -14.83 -12.56 -32.03
C ASP A 226 -15.89 -12.29 -33.10
N ASP A 227 -15.50 -12.27 -34.37
CA ASP A 227 -16.39 -12.06 -35.51
C ASP A 227 -16.99 -13.36 -36.05
N PHE A 228 -16.57 -14.52 -35.54
CA PHE A 228 -17.05 -15.84 -35.94
C PHE A 228 -16.84 -16.14 -37.44
N ASP A 229 -15.81 -15.55 -38.05
CA ASP A 229 -15.56 -15.56 -39.50
C ASP A 229 -16.70 -14.92 -40.32
N ILE A 230 -17.54 -14.07 -39.72
CA ILE A 230 -18.63 -13.38 -40.41
C ILE A 230 -18.07 -12.28 -41.30
N GLU A 231 -18.56 -12.23 -42.54
CA GLU A 231 -18.24 -11.20 -43.50
C GLU A 231 -19.36 -10.17 -43.60
N LYS A 232 -19.01 -8.95 -44.04
CA LYS A 232 -19.96 -7.84 -44.18
C LYS A 232 -21.13 -8.17 -45.12
N GLU A 233 -20.89 -8.98 -46.15
CA GLU A 233 -21.89 -9.36 -47.15
C GLU A 233 -22.74 -10.57 -46.77
N ASP A 234 -22.42 -11.25 -45.66
CA ASP A 234 -23.20 -12.41 -45.21
C ASP A 234 -24.65 -12.01 -44.87
N SER A 235 -25.59 -12.76 -45.45
CA SER A 235 -26.99 -12.71 -45.04
C SER A 235 -27.15 -13.21 -43.60
N LEU A 236 -28.25 -12.82 -42.93
CA LEU A 236 -28.52 -13.24 -41.55
C LEU A 236 -28.45 -14.77 -41.38
N GLU A 237 -28.93 -15.54 -42.35
CA GLU A 237 -28.91 -17.00 -42.32
C GLU A 237 -27.47 -17.56 -42.39
N ILE A 238 -26.61 -16.97 -43.23
CA ILE A 238 -25.18 -17.36 -43.28
C ILE A 238 -24.49 -17.02 -41.96
N ARG A 239 -24.78 -15.86 -41.36
CA ARG A 239 -24.24 -15.47 -40.04
C ARG A 239 -24.63 -16.44 -38.94
N LYS A 240 -25.91 -16.87 -38.91
CA LYS A 240 -26.38 -17.90 -37.97
C LYS A 240 -25.61 -19.21 -38.15
N ILE A 241 -25.40 -19.65 -39.40
CA ILE A 241 -24.63 -20.87 -39.70
C ILE A 241 -23.19 -20.75 -39.21
N LYS A 242 -22.50 -19.64 -39.51
CA LYS A 242 -21.13 -19.38 -39.05
C LYS A 242 -21.03 -19.36 -37.52
N PHE A 243 -21.97 -18.69 -36.86
CA PHE A 243 -22.03 -18.67 -35.40
C PHE A 243 -22.27 -20.07 -34.79
N ARG A 244 -23.17 -20.89 -35.36
CA ARG A 244 -23.38 -22.28 -34.93
C ARG A 244 -22.12 -23.13 -35.10
N ARG A 245 -21.42 -22.94 -36.21
CA ARG A 245 -20.15 -23.63 -36.48
C ARG A 245 -19.12 -23.27 -35.41
N TRP A 246 -19.00 -21.99 -35.06
CA TRP A 246 -18.13 -21.51 -33.99
C TRP A 246 -18.52 -22.07 -32.61
N LEU A 247 -19.81 -22.21 -32.31
CA LEU A 247 -20.26 -22.85 -31.05
C LEU A 247 -19.86 -24.33 -30.91
N CYS A 248 -19.48 -24.98 -32.01
CA CYS A 248 -19.09 -26.38 -32.08
C CYS A 248 -17.58 -26.60 -32.26
N SER A 249 -16.80 -25.54 -32.52
CA SER A 249 -15.33 -25.57 -32.64
C SER A 249 -14.65 -25.41 -31.29
#